data_AF-A0A317K525-F1
#
_entry.id   AF-A0A317K525-F1
#
_cell.length_a   1.000
_cell.length_b   1.000
_cell.length_c   1.000
_cell.angle_alpha   90.00
_cell.angle_beta   90.00
_cell.angle_gamma   90.00
#
_symmetry.space_group_name_H-M   'P 1'
#
loop_
_entity.id
_entity.type
_entity.pdbx_description
1 polymer ?
#
loop_
_entity_poly.entity_id
_entity_poly.type
_entity_poly.pdbx_seq_one_letter_code
_entity_poly.pdbx_strand_id
1 'polypeptide(L)'
;MIAVYHAPVNRTLPAILLACALLLAGCTDEKPAASRPSPDQYSRSGCRGVAYEVERNSHFWAGSATAGTRASGSSDPDVRAAGLELAKVAKEAGELDVSSHGKADMTQAEARIAEAQQKLMTACRGLLGEPPWS
;
A
#
# COMPACT_ATOMS: atom_id res chain seq x y z
N MET A 1 39.63 -70.39 -5.67
CA MET A 1 38.25 -70.48 -5.14
C MET A 1 38.17 -69.61 -3.89
N ILE A 2 37.18 -68.70 -3.84
CA ILE A 2 36.56 -68.09 -2.63
C ILE A 2 37.46 -67.06 -1.90
N ALA A 3 37.02 -65.88 -1.45
CA ALA A 3 35.85 -65.03 -1.68
C ALA A 3 36.26 -63.60 -1.25
N VAL A 4 35.73 -62.59 -1.96
CA VAL A 4 35.95 -61.17 -1.68
C VAL A 4 34.98 -60.73 -0.58
N TYR A 5 35.50 -60.09 0.47
CA TYR A 5 34.70 -59.32 1.43
C TYR A 5 34.43 -57.92 0.85
N HIS A 6 33.16 -57.50 0.80
CA HIS A 6 32.80 -56.09 0.67
C HIS A 6 31.52 -55.75 1.44
N ALA A 7 31.56 -54.60 2.11
CA ALA A 7 30.61 -54.02 3.05
C ALA A 7 29.21 -53.73 2.49
N PRO A 8 28.18 -53.58 3.34
CA PRO A 8 26.84 -53.18 2.93
C PRO A 8 26.80 -51.69 2.52
N VAL A 9 26.44 -51.42 1.28
CA VAL A 9 26.18 -50.07 0.75
C VAL A 9 24.73 -49.68 1.05
N ASN A 10 24.59 -48.75 1.99
CA ASN A 10 23.37 -48.05 2.37
C ASN A 10 22.97 -47.06 1.26
N ARG A 11 21.86 -47.30 0.55
CA ARG A 11 21.40 -46.45 -0.58
C ARG A 11 19.87 -46.36 -0.69
N THR A 12 19.20 -45.96 0.39
CA THR A 12 17.74 -45.74 0.40
C THR A 12 17.34 -44.37 0.98
N LEU A 13 18.08 -43.30 0.66
CA LEU A 13 17.86 -41.98 1.27
C LEU A 13 17.54 -40.76 0.38
N PRO A 14 17.51 -40.77 -0.97
CA PRO A 14 17.15 -39.53 -1.69
C PRO A 14 15.66 -39.40 -2.08
N ALA A 15 14.88 -40.49 -2.12
CA ALA A 15 13.54 -40.45 -2.72
C ALA A 15 12.43 -39.93 -1.78
N ILE A 16 12.60 -40.03 -0.46
CA ILE A 16 11.54 -39.72 0.51
C ILE A 16 11.46 -38.21 0.83
N LEU A 17 12.57 -37.48 0.68
CA LEU A 17 12.63 -36.05 1.00
C LEU A 17 11.97 -35.16 -0.07
N LEU A 18 11.92 -35.58 -1.33
CA LEU A 18 11.29 -34.79 -2.40
C LEU A 18 9.75 -34.78 -2.31
N ALA A 19 9.16 -35.88 -1.82
CA ALA A 19 7.70 -35.99 -1.68
C ALA A 19 7.15 -35.14 -0.54
N CYS A 20 7.90 -34.99 0.57
CA CYS A 20 7.46 -34.17 1.70
C CYS A 20 7.52 -32.66 1.41
N ALA A 21 8.42 -32.20 0.55
CA ALA A 21 8.52 -30.79 0.19
C ALA A 21 7.38 -30.33 -0.74
N LEU A 22 6.86 -31.22 -1.59
CA LEU A 22 5.75 -30.90 -2.50
C LEU A 22 4.38 -30.95 -1.82
N LEU A 23 4.22 -31.74 -0.76
CA LEU A 23 2.97 -31.84 0.01
C LEU A 23 2.76 -30.66 0.99
N LEU A 24 3.82 -29.96 1.40
CA LEU A 24 3.73 -28.80 2.29
C LEU A 24 3.43 -27.47 1.57
N ALA A 25 3.55 -27.43 0.23
CA ALA A 25 3.22 -26.24 -0.56
C ALA A 25 1.71 -26.12 -0.90
N GLY A 26 0.89 -27.11 -0.52
CA GLY A 26 -0.53 -27.19 -0.91
C GLY A 26 -1.55 -26.95 0.21
N CYS A 27 -1.13 -26.51 1.40
CA CYS A 27 -2.02 -26.25 2.53
C CYS A 27 -1.75 -24.89 3.18
N THR A 28 -1.44 -23.87 2.38
CA THR A 28 -1.91 -22.54 2.77
C THR A 28 -3.42 -22.55 2.54
N ASP A 29 -4.20 -22.54 3.62
CA ASP A 29 -5.59 -22.09 3.61
C ASP A 29 -5.57 -20.58 3.28
N GLU A 30 -5.06 -20.22 2.10
CA GLU A 30 -5.20 -18.90 1.54
C GLU A 30 -6.65 -18.80 1.10
N LYS A 31 -7.49 -18.43 2.06
CA LYS A 31 -8.79 -17.84 1.78
C LYS A 31 -8.58 -16.86 0.62
N PRO A 32 -9.30 -17.03 -0.52
CA PRO A 32 -9.16 -16.11 -1.64
C PRO A 32 -9.28 -14.69 -1.10
N ALA A 33 -8.29 -13.85 -1.41
CA ALA A 33 -8.36 -12.44 -1.05
C ALA A 33 -9.73 -11.93 -1.53
N ALA A 34 -10.49 -11.34 -0.60
CA ALA A 34 -11.81 -10.84 -0.93
C ALA A 34 -11.69 -9.91 -2.14
N SER A 35 -12.57 -10.07 -3.13
CA SER A 35 -12.53 -9.24 -4.33
C SER A 35 -12.56 -7.77 -3.94
N ARG A 36 -11.65 -6.99 -4.52
CA ARG A 36 -11.55 -5.55 -4.27
C ARG A 36 -12.89 -4.87 -4.63
N PRO A 37 -13.41 -3.94 -3.82
CA PRO A 37 -14.63 -3.22 -4.15
C PRO A 37 -14.50 -2.46 -5.48
N SER A 38 -15.61 -2.30 -6.20
CA SER A 38 -15.65 -1.38 -7.33
C SER A 38 -15.40 0.07 -6.86
N PRO A 39 -14.72 0.91 -7.66
CA PRO A 39 -14.49 2.30 -7.27
C PRO A 39 -15.78 3.09 -7.09
N ASP A 40 -15.95 3.68 -5.90
CA ASP A 40 -17.08 4.52 -5.51
C ASP A 40 -16.84 6.03 -5.74
N GLN A 41 -17.81 6.86 -5.41
CA GLN A 41 -17.70 8.32 -5.56
C GLN A 41 -16.56 8.94 -4.72
N TYR A 42 -16.25 8.34 -3.56
CA TYR A 42 -15.26 8.86 -2.62
C TYR A 42 -13.83 8.57 -3.10
N SER A 43 -13.57 7.35 -3.56
CA SER A 43 -12.32 6.99 -4.24
C SER A 43 -12.12 7.85 -5.47
N ARG A 44 -13.09 7.96 -6.39
CA ARG A 44 -12.95 8.81 -7.59
C ARG A 44 -12.62 10.26 -7.25
N SER A 45 -13.37 10.87 -6.33
CA SER A 45 -13.19 12.26 -5.96
C SER A 45 -11.88 12.52 -5.21
N GLY A 46 -11.53 11.63 -4.28
CA GLY A 46 -10.28 11.70 -3.52
C GLY A 46 -9.05 11.49 -4.42
N CYS A 47 -9.09 10.47 -5.28
CA CYS A 47 -8.04 10.15 -6.23
C CYS A 47 -7.81 11.27 -7.25
N ARG A 48 -8.88 11.85 -7.80
CA ARG A 48 -8.76 13.04 -8.67
C ARG A 48 -8.16 14.22 -7.92
N GLY A 49 -8.56 14.44 -6.66
CA GLY A 49 -8.04 15.51 -5.83
C GLY A 49 -6.54 15.38 -5.57
N VAL A 50 -6.06 14.21 -5.15
CA VAL A 50 -4.63 14.00 -4.91
C VAL A 50 -3.81 14.07 -6.20
N ALA A 51 -4.34 13.56 -7.32
CA ALA A 51 -3.67 13.67 -8.61
C ALA A 51 -3.46 15.13 -9.01
N TYR A 52 -4.46 15.98 -8.79
CA TYR A 52 -4.38 17.42 -9.04
C TYR A 52 -3.31 18.12 -8.18
N GLU A 53 -3.25 17.80 -6.88
CA GLU A 53 -2.22 18.37 -6.00
C GLU A 53 -0.81 17.92 -6.41
N VAL A 54 -0.64 16.63 -6.75
CA VAL A 54 0.65 16.07 -7.21
C VAL A 54 1.07 16.67 -8.55
N GLU A 55 0.16 16.80 -9.52
CA GLU A 55 0.43 17.42 -10.83
C GLU A 55 0.94 18.86 -10.68
N ARG A 56 0.38 19.59 -9.72
CA ARG A 56 0.79 20.97 -9.43
C ARG A 56 2.03 21.08 -8.54
N ASN A 57 2.62 19.94 -8.13
CA ASN A 57 3.66 19.88 -7.12
C ASN A 57 3.29 20.70 -5.85
N SER A 58 2.01 20.63 -5.48
CA SER A 58 1.42 21.36 -4.36
C SER A 58 1.44 20.45 -3.13
N HIS A 59 2.19 20.84 -2.11
CA HIS A 59 2.18 20.18 -0.80
C HIS A 59 1.40 21.01 0.22
N PHE A 60 0.53 21.89 -0.27
CA PHE A 60 -0.26 22.76 0.59
C PHE A 60 -1.31 21.93 1.35
N TRP A 61 -1.43 22.23 2.65
CA TRP A 61 -2.22 21.43 3.57
C TRP A 61 -3.71 21.46 3.24
N ALA A 62 -4.28 22.58 2.78
CA ALA A 62 -5.73 22.69 2.58
C ALA A 62 -6.24 21.83 1.41
N GLY A 63 -5.52 21.83 0.28
CA GLY A 63 -5.84 20.98 -0.88
C GLY A 63 -5.69 19.49 -0.53
N SER A 64 -4.59 19.15 0.13
CA SER A 64 -4.29 17.79 0.60
C SER A 64 -5.31 17.27 1.62
N ALA A 65 -5.73 18.10 2.58
CA ALA A 65 -6.76 17.75 3.56
C ALA A 65 -8.11 17.46 2.87
N THR A 66 -8.45 18.24 1.85
CA THR A 66 -9.67 18.04 1.06
C THR A 66 -9.62 16.71 0.30
N ALA A 67 -8.51 16.43 -0.40
CA ALA A 67 -8.34 15.17 -1.12
C ALA A 67 -8.36 13.95 -0.18
N GLY A 68 -7.59 14.01 0.92
CA GLY A 68 -7.52 12.96 1.93
C GLY A 68 -8.86 12.68 2.59
N THR A 69 -9.59 13.73 3.00
CA THR A 69 -10.91 13.58 3.63
C THR A 69 -11.90 12.91 2.70
N ARG A 70 -11.93 13.26 1.41
CA ARG A 70 -12.79 12.58 0.43
C ARG A 70 -12.40 11.12 0.25
N ALA A 71 -11.11 10.83 0.08
CA ALA A 71 -10.62 9.46 -0.08
C ALA A 71 -10.90 8.59 1.16
N SER A 72 -10.87 9.17 2.37
CA SER A 72 -11.17 8.48 3.62
C SER A 72 -12.62 7.96 3.70
N GLY A 73 -13.52 8.46 2.85
CA GLY A 73 -14.88 7.94 2.71
C GLY A 73 -15.01 6.69 1.84
N SER A 74 -13.93 6.24 1.19
CA SER A 74 -14.01 5.14 0.23
C SER A 74 -14.35 3.80 0.86
N SER A 75 -15.11 2.99 0.12
CA SER A 75 -15.31 1.57 0.38
C SER A 75 -14.04 0.74 0.16
N ASP A 76 -13.10 1.23 -0.65
CA ASP A 76 -11.82 0.57 -0.84
C ASP A 76 -10.90 0.77 0.38
N PRO A 77 -10.43 -0.31 1.02
CA PRO A 77 -9.70 -0.20 2.28
C PRO A 77 -8.35 0.51 2.13
N ASP A 78 -7.64 0.33 1.01
CA ASP A 78 -6.33 0.95 0.81
C ASP A 78 -6.46 2.44 0.52
N VAL A 79 -7.41 2.83 -0.35
CA VAL A 79 -7.70 4.24 -0.62
C VAL A 79 -8.20 4.94 0.64
N ARG A 80 -9.06 4.29 1.44
CA ARG A 80 -9.52 4.81 2.71
C ARG A 80 -8.37 5.02 3.69
N ALA A 81 -7.51 4.03 3.87
CA ALA A 81 -6.38 4.10 4.80
C ALA A 81 -5.39 5.22 4.41
N ALA A 82 -4.99 5.27 3.14
CA ALA A 82 -4.12 6.32 2.65
C ALA A 82 -4.79 7.71 2.69
N GLY A 83 -6.10 7.78 2.46
CA GLY A 83 -6.88 9.01 2.59
C GLY A 83 -6.91 9.55 4.02
N LEU A 84 -7.10 8.67 5.01
CA LEU A 84 -7.00 9.02 6.43
C LEU A 84 -5.62 9.54 6.81
N GLU A 85 -4.55 8.88 6.32
CA GLU A 85 -3.18 9.33 6.55
C GLU A 85 -2.94 10.73 5.97
N LEU A 86 -3.33 10.96 4.71
CA LEU A 86 -3.19 12.27 4.07
C LEU A 86 -3.99 13.35 4.81
N ALA A 87 -5.23 13.06 5.20
CA ALA A 87 -6.05 13.99 5.97
C ALA A 87 -5.41 14.34 7.32
N LYS A 88 -4.79 13.36 8.00
CA LYS A 88 -4.10 13.56 9.27
C LYS A 88 -2.88 14.46 9.14
N VAL A 89 -1.94 14.13 8.24
CA VAL A 89 -0.71 14.93 8.10
C VAL A 89 -1.01 16.35 7.59
N ALA A 90 -2.03 16.50 6.74
CA ALA A 90 -2.48 17.81 6.30
C ALA A 90 -3.14 18.60 7.42
N LYS A 91 -3.91 17.95 8.32
CA LYS A 91 -4.45 18.61 9.51
C LYS A 91 -3.34 19.09 10.44
N GLU A 92 -2.35 18.26 10.73
CA GLU A 92 -1.20 18.62 11.58
C GLU A 92 -0.44 19.82 10.99
N ALA A 93 -0.25 19.85 9.66
CA ALA A 93 0.35 20.99 8.97
C ALA A 93 -0.51 22.27 9.07
N GLY A 94 -1.83 22.16 8.89
CA GLY A 94 -2.75 23.29 9.04
C GLY A 94 -2.77 23.84 10.47
N GLU A 95 -2.71 22.97 11.48
CA GLU A 95 -2.61 23.38 12.89
C GLU A 95 -1.30 24.13 13.17
N LEU A 96 -0.17 23.68 12.60
CA LEU A 96 1.11 24.38 12.70
C LEU A 96 1.08 25.75 12.01
N ASP A 97 0.53 25.81 10.79
CA ASP A 97 0.39 27.04 10.01
C ASP A 97 -0.47 28.07 10.76
N VAL A 98 -1.65 27.67 11.23
CA VAL A 98 -2.59 28.54 11.95
C VAL A 98 -2.01 29.00 13.29
N SER A 99 -1.44 28.09 14.09
CA SER A 99 -0.91 28.43 15.42
C SER A 99 0.33 29.32 15.34
N SER A 100 1.08 29.26 14.25
CA SER A 100 2.23 30.13 14.00
C SER A 100 1.89 31.43 13.25
N HIS A 101 0.62 31.63 12.87
CA HIS A 101 0.19 32.71 11.97
C HIS A 101 0.99 32.73 10.65
N GLY A 102 1.27 31.55 10.08
CA GLY A 102 2.01 31.39 8.83
C GLY A 102 3.50 31.69 8.94
N LYS A 103 4.07 31.68 10.15
CA LYS A 103 5.49 31.99 10.39
C LYS A 103 6.35 30.76 10.66
N ALA A 104 5.76 29.58 10.84
CA ALA A 104 6.50 28.35 11.04
C ALA A 104 7.25 27.94 9.76
N ASP A 105 8.40 27.27 9.95
CA ASP A 105 9.02 26.51 8.87
C ASP A 105 8.16 25.28 8.57
N MET A 106 7.61 25.23 7.36
CA MET A 106 6.69 24.18 6.91
C MET A 106 7.41 23.03 6.21
N THR A 107 8.73 23.08 6.01
CA THR A 107 9.49 22.11 5.20
C THR A 107 9.22 20.65 5.59
N GLN A 108 9.24 20.34 6.89
CA GLN A 108 8.98 18.97 7.35
C GLN A 108 7.52 18.57 7.17
N ALA A 109 6.58 19.50 7.38
CA ALA A 109 5.15 19.25 7.21
C ALA A 109 4.81 18.98 5.73
N GLU A 110 5.35 19.77 4.82
CA GLU A 110 5.21 19.60 3.37
C GLU A 110 5.81 18.27 2.90
N ALA A 111 6.97 17.86 3.42
CA ALA A 111 7.57 16.56 3.11
C ALA A 111 6.66 15.38 3.52
N ARG A 112 6.04 15.45 4.71
CA ARG A 112 5.07 14.43 5.16
C ARG A 112 3.80 14.41 4.30
N ILE A 113 3.33 15.59 3.88
CA ILE A 113 2.21 15.68 2.93
C ILE A 113 2.57 15.04 1.60
N ALA A 114 3.75 15.36 1.04
CA ALA A 114 4.21 14.78 -0.21
C ALA A 114 4.29 13.24 -0.13
N GLU A 115 4.80 12.69 0.97
CA GLU A 115 4.84 11.24 1.20
C GLU A 115 3.44 10.63 1.23
N ALA A 116 2.51 11.24 1.98
CA ALA A 116 1.13 10.77 2.08
C ALA A 116 0.36 10.91 0.75
N GLN A 117 0.64 11.96 -0.04
CA GLN A 117 0.11 12.11 -1.40
C GLN A 117 0.56 10.94 -2.29
N GLN A 118 1.84 10.55 -2.23
CA GLN A 118 2.33 9.41 -3.01
C GLN A 118 1.73 8.07 -2.56
N LYS A 119 1.53 7.87 -1.25
CA LYS A 119 0.82 6.69 -0.73
C LYS A 119 -0.61 6.63 -1.27
N LEU A 120 -1.34 7.74 -1.23
CA LEU A 120 -2.69 7.79 -1.78
C LEU A 120 -2.71 7.61 -3.31
N MET A 121 -1.78 8.22 -4.05
CA MET A 121 -1.62 7.98 -5.49
C MET A 121 -1.40 6.50 -5.82
N THR A 122 -0.62 5.80 -4.98
CA THR A 122 -0.35 4.36 -5.15
C THR A 122 -1.61 3.52 -4.92
N ALA A 123 -2.35 3.80 -3.85
CA ALA A 123 -3.63 3.13 -3.58
C ALA A 123 -4.64 3.39 -4.72
N CYS A 124 -4.73 4.64 -5.18
CA CYS A 124 -5.58 5.03 -6.29
C CYS A 124 -5.22 4.32 -7.59
N ARG A 125 -3.94 4.19 -7.93
CA ARG A 125 -3.50 3.41 -9.10
C ARG A 125 -3.88 1.94 -8.99
N GLY A 126 -3.76 1.36 -7.80
CA GLY A 126 -4.16 -0.03 -7.55
C GLY A 126 -5.65 -0.29 -7.75
N LEU A 127 -6.50 0.74 -7.60
CA LEU A 127 -7.95 0.64 -7.75
C LEU A 127 -8.46 1.08 -9.14
N LEU A 128 -7.92 2.19 -9.66
CA LEU A 128 -8.43 2.90 -10.84
C LEU A 128 -7.54 2.75 -12.08
N GLY A 129 -6.35 2.16 -11.96
CA GLY A 129 -5.32 2.19 -13.01
C GLY A 129 -4.56 3.52 -13.05
N GLU A 130 -3.81 3.78 -14.12
CA GLU A 130 -3.07 5.04 -14.24
C GLU A 130 -4.01 6.25 -14.44
N PRO A 131 -3.67 7.44 -13.91
CA PRO A 131 -4.41 8.67 -14.17
C PRO A 131 -4.32 9.09 -15.65
N PRO A 132 -5.22 9.97 -16.14
CA PRO A 132 -6.22 10.74 -15.39
C PRO A 132 -7.49 9.93 -15.06
N TRP A 133 -8.05 10.18 -13.88
CA TRP A 133 -9.26 9.50 -13.39
C TRP A 133 -10.53 10.34 -13.54
N SER A 134 -11.63 9.67 -13.90
CA SER A 134 -12.97 10.24 -14.06
C SER A 134 -13.82 10.15 -12.79
#